data_AF-L7KPX4-F1
#
_entry.id   AF-L7KPX4-F1
#
_cell.length_a   1.000
_cell.length_b   1.000
_cell.length_c   1.000
_cell.angle_alpha   90.00
_cell.angle_beta   90.00
_cell.angle_gamma   90.00
#
_symmetry.space_group_name_H-M   'P 1'
#
loop_
_entity.id
_entity.type
_entity.pdbx_description
1 polymer ?
#
loop_
_entity_poly.entity_id
_entity_poly.type
_entity_poly.pdbx_seq_one_letter_code
_entity_poly.pdbx_strand_id
1 'polypeptide(L)'
;MSQGLTSTRGGDAASIFEGLELSPQFGSIIDLSDESLVGVSLELRGPEGTNFDTPRALRRTATLMEQRAALDARKFTFADTPAATSIAAQIPLFVAVDIDLDDPKRRPAAGQTLVLLIEPRSILRRPQARLAQVARARRDGRLIAIEGVTADRRTATLLTLIEPDIVLLHSDVLSSPVPSPDTARLAHTLAAHTERTGAIVIATGVDTEADRRNALTLGARYGMGTLHAPVSAAADRVLGATSALPDLPARTIPASDEKTPFAIASRTAVPRAADERLLLEMSKDLERTATQASVAVVLGTFQDQTHFAPSTSQRWRALSEKVGLVGVYGEGIRPMIEGNIHYAPLSSDDELAIEWNVAVLGIHFAALLSAREMHRQQPGGRREFMFVQSYDRTIVTQAVRVILSRFT
;
A
#
# COMPACT_ATOMS: atom_id res chain seq x y z
N MET A 1 -5.84 55.64 7.54
CA MET A 1 -6.63 54.78 6.64
C MET A 1 -5.78 53.55 6.32
N SER A 2 -5.93 52.51 7.11
CA SER A 2 -5.32 51.20 6.89
C SER A 2 -6.36 50.21 7.38
N GLN A 3 -7.01 49.50 6.44
CA GLN A 3 -7.87 48.38 6.78
C GLN A 3 -7.27 47.13 6.16
N GLY A 4 -7.07 46.15 7.04
CA GLY A 4 -6.33 44.94 6.81
C GLY A 4 -7.05 43.93 5.93
N LEU A 5 -6.25 43.19 5.21
CA LEU A 5 -6.58 41.92 4.60
C LEU A 5 -6.94 40.93 5.71
N THR A 6 -8.23 40.63 5.81
CA THR A 6 -8.73 39.50 6.59
C THR A 6 -8.52 38.23 5.78
N SER A 7 -7.74 37.32 6.35
CA SER A 7 -7.49 35.96 5.87
C SER A 7 -8.82 35.19 5.78
N THR A 8 -9.24 34.84 4.57
CA THR A 8 -10.28 33.85 4.33
C THR A 8 -9.69 32.45 4.55
N ARG A 9 -10.26 31.75 5.53
CA ARG A 9 -10.13 30.30 5.69
C ARG A 9 -10.55 29.60 4.39
N GLY A 10 -9.81 28.57 3.99
CA GLY A 10 -10.00 27.82 2.75
C GLY A 10 -11.46 27.37 2.57
N GLY A 11 -12.14 28.03 1.64
CA GLY A 11 -13.47 27.64 1.18
C GLY A 11 -13.36 26.63 0.03
N ASP A 12 -14.42 25.84 -0.12
CA ASP A 12 -14.74 25.03 -1.29
C ASP A 12 -14.42 25.79 -2.59
N ALA A 13 -13.23 25.58 -3.14
CA ALA A 13 -12.99 25.87 -4.54
C ALA A 13 -13.72 24.76 -5.31
N ALA A 14 -14.84 25.09 -5.96
CA ALA A 14 -15.55 24.17 -6.84
C ALA A 14 -14.56 23.45 -7.75
N SER A 15 -14.63 22.13 -7.79
CA SER A 15 -13.68 21.31 -8.53
C SER A 15 -13.72 21.70 -10.01
N ILE A 16 -12.57 21.92 -10.64
CA ILE A 16 -12.55 22.26 -12.07
C ILE A 16 -13.13 21.13 -12.92
N PHE A 17 -13.14 19.91 -12.39
CA PHE A 17 -13.68 18.71 -13.04
C PHE A 17 -15.20 18.56 -12.92
N GLU A 18 -15.87 19.35 -12.06
CA GLU A 18 -17.33 19.33 -11.95
C GLU A 18 -18.01 20.03 -13.14
N GLY A 19 -17.40 21.12 -13.62
CA GLY A 19 -17.89 21.88 -14.79
C GLY A 19 -17.22 21.50 -16.12
N LEU A 20 -16.18 20.66 -16.10
CA LEU A 20 -15.49 20.23 -17.31
C LEU A 20 -16.32 19.15 -18.04
N GLU A 21 -16.50 19.34 -19.34
CA GLU A 21 -17.06 18.29 -20.19
C GLU A 21 -16.05 17.13 -20.28
N LEU A 22 -16.47 15.97 -19.79
CA LEU A 22 -15.66 14.75 -19.76
C LEU A 22 -16.34 13.68 -20.59
N SER A 23 -15.54 12.87 -21.27
CA SER A 23 -16.02 11.68 -21.99
C SER A 23 -15.27 10.43 -21.50
N PRO A 24 -15.95 9.27 -21.44
CA PRO A 24 -15.30 8.02 -21.10
C PRO A 24 -14.47 7.52 -22.28
N GLN A 25 -13.34 6.91 -21.96
CA GLN A 25 -12.46 6.18 -22.87
C GLN A 25 -12.16 4.82 -22.25
N PHE A 26 -12.04 3.77 -23.07
CA PHE A 26 -11.77 2.42 -22.59
C PHE A 26 -10.36 2.01 -22.99
N GLY A 27 -9.40 2.31 -22.11
CA GLY A 27 -7.98 2.01 -22.33
C GLY A 27 -7.73 0.50 -22.32
N SER A 28 -7.00 -0.01 -23.30
CA SER A 28 -6.72 -1.44 -23.44
C SER A 28 -5.76 -1.94 -22.35
N ILE A 29 -6.09 -3.08 -21.74
CA ILE A 29 -5.20 -3.84 -20.87
C ILE A 29 -4.74 -5.06 -21.64
N ILE A 30 -3.44 -5.12 -21.92
CA ILE A 30 -2.82 -6.12 -22.81
C ILE A 30 -1.94 -7.06 -22.01
N ASP A 31 -1.95 -8.36 -22.32
CA ASP A 31 -0.87 -9.27 -21.90
C ASP A 31 0.35 -8.95 -22.76
N LEU A 32 1.39 -8.40 -22.15
CA LEU A 32 2.56 -7.92 -22.83
C LEU A 32 3.36 -9.06 -23.46
N SER A 33 3.17 -10.33 -23.07
CA SER A 33 3.94 -11.44 -23.63
C SER A 33 3.50 -11.81 -25.05
N ASP A 34 2.19 -11.87 -25.30
CA ASP A 34 1.59 -12.29 -26.57
C ASP A 34 0.74 -11.20 -27.25
N GLU A 35 0.68 -10.02 -26.64
CA GLU A 35 -0.06 -8.84 -27.11
C GLU A 35 -1.58 -9.07 -27.22
N SER A 36 -2.11 -10.02 -26.46
CA SER A 36 -3.55 -10.28 -26.38
C SER A 36 -4.30 -9.26 -25.53
N LEU A 37 -5.53 -8.93 -25.93
CA LEU A 37 -6.43 -8.11 -25.12
C LEU A 37 -6.99 -8.93 -23.95
N VAL A 38 -6.81 -8.41 -22.74
CA VAL A 38 -7.23 -9.07 -21.50
C VAL A 38 -8.47 -8.40 -20.88
N GLY A 39 -8.56 -7.09 -21.04
CA GLY A 39 -9.65 -6.29 -20.51
C GLY A 39 -9.48 -4.83 -20.90
N VAL A 40 -10.33 -3.98 -20.35
CA VAL A 40 -10.25 -2.53 -20.55
C VAL A 40 -10.35 -1.81 -19.22
N SER A 41 -9.66 -0.69 -19.09
CA SER A 41 -9.79 0.24 -17.97
C SER A 41 -10.70 1.39 -18.38
N LEU A 42 -11.70 1.71 -17.55
CA LEU A 42 -12.44 2.96 -17.71
C LEU A 42 -11.52 4.14 -17.39
N GLU A 43 -11.37 5.03 -18.35
CA GLU A 43 -10.58 6.26 -18.25
C GLU A 43 -11.45 7.45 -18.65
N LEU A 44 -11.05 8.65 -18.23
CA LEU A 44 -11.74 9.88 -18.61
C LEU A 44 -10.80 10.77 -19.40
N ARG A 45 -11.33 11.45 -20.40
CA ARG A 45 -10.65 12.52 -21.13
C ARG A 45 -11.53 13.77 -21.21
N GLY A 46 -10.89 14.92 -21.31
CA GLY A 46 -11.55 16.19 -21.63
C GLY A 46 -11.80 16.35 -23.14
N PRO A 47 -12.21 17.56 -23.56
CA PRO A 47 -12.51 17.83 -24.97
C PRO A 47 -11.26 17.75 -25.86
N GLU A 48 -11.47 17.34 -27.11
CA GLU A 48 -10.39 17.20 -28.10
C GLU A 48 -9.65 18.51 -28.34
N GLY A 49 -8.32 18.44 -28.47
CA GLY A 49 -7.47 19.63 -28.69
C GLY A 49 -7.25 20.50 -27.45
N THR A 50 -7.76 20.10 -26.27
CA THR A 50 -7.46 20.76 -25.00
C THR A 50 -6.26 20.12 -24.30
N ASN A 51 -5.72 20.80 -23.27
CA ASN A 51 -4.70 20.21 -22.38
C ASN A 51 -5.21 18.99 -21.57
N PHE A 52 -6.50 18.64 -21.70
CA PHE A 52 -7.15 17.55 -21.00
C PHE A 52 -7.57 16.41 -21.94
N ASP A 53 -7.25 16.49 -23.24
CA ASP A 53 -7.69 15.54 -24.28
C ASP A 53 -7.23 14.09 -24.04
N THR A 54 -6.16 13.89 -23.28
CA THR A 54 -5.71 12.53 -22.94
C THR A 54 -5.99 12.19 -21.47
N PRO A 55 -6.33 10.92 -21.17
CA PRO A 55 -6.48 10.48 -19.78
C PRO A 55 -5.25 10.73 -18.92
N ARG A 56 -4.05 10.54 -19.50
CA ARG A 56 -2.78 10.80 -18.83
C ARG A 56 -2.63 12.28 -18.45
N ALA A 57 -2.93 13.20 -19.35
CA ALA A 57 -2.87 14.63 -19.07
C ALA A 57 -3.92 15.08 -18.05
N LEU A 58 -5.15 14.56 -18.16
CA LEU A 58 -6.23 14.83 -17.21
C LEU A 58 -5.86 14.35 -15.79
N ARG A 59 -5.40 13.10 -15.65
CA ARG A 59 -4.98 12.52 -14.35
C ARG A 59 -3.78 13.24 -13.76
N ARG A 60 -2.78 13.60 -14.58
CA ARG A 60 -1.63 14.40 -14.15
C ARG A 60 -2.08 15.75 -13.59
N THR A 61 -2.99 16.44 -14.29
CA THR A 61 -3.52 17.72 -13.82
C THR A 61 -4.31 17.58 -12.53
N ALA A 62 -5.21 16.57 -12.44
CA ALA A 62 -5.94 16.30 -11.21
C ALA A 62 -5.02 16.00 -10.02
N THR A 63 -3.89 15.34 -10.27
CA THR A 63 -2.86 15.09 -9.25
C THR A 63 -2.19 16.39 -8.80
N LEU A 64 -1.75 17.23 -9.75
CA LEU A 64 -1.10 18.51 -9.45
C LEU A 64 -2.02 19.50 -8.73
N MET A 65 -3.33 19.42 -8.97
CA MET A 65 -4.35 20.26 -8.34
C MET A 65 -4.98 19.64 -7.09
N GLU A 66 -4.50 18.47 -6.64
CA GLU A 66 -5.06 17.74 -5.49
C GLU A 66 -6.57 17.40 -5.61
N GLN A 67 -7.08 17.31 -6.85
CA GLN A 67 -8.50 17.09 -7.17
C GLN A 67 -8.78 15.70 -7.76
N ARG A 68 -7.92 14.72 -7.43
CA ARG A 68 -8.07 13.32 -7.90
C ARG A 68 -9.38 12.69 -7.47
N ALA A 69 -9.79 12.89 -6.22
CA ALA A 69 -11.05 12.35 -5.71
C ALA A 69 -12.26 12.87 -6.51
N ALA A 70 -12.24 14.14 -6.94
CA ALA A 70 -13.30 14.70 -7.77
C ALA A 70 -13.33 14.06 -9.17
N LEU A 71 -12.16 13.84 -9.79
CA LEU A 71 -12.09 13.14 -11.07
C LEU A 71 -12.57 11.68 -10.96
N ASP A 72 -12.16 10.97 -9.91
CA ASP A 72 -12.58 9.57 -9.68
C ASP A 72 -14.08 9.47 -9.36
N ALA A 73 -14.66 10.46 -8.68
CA ALA A 73 -16.11 10.53 -8.47
C ALA A 73 -16.86 10.68 -9.80
N ARG A 74 -16.36 11.52 -10.73
CA ARG A 74 -16.90 11.60 -12.10
C ARG A 74 -16.78 10.27 -12.82
N LYS A 75 -15.64 9.58 -12.68
CA LYS A 75 -15.41 8.26 -13.28
C LYS A 75 -16.41 7.22 -12.79
N PHE A 76 -16.78 7.28 -11.51
CA PHE A 76 -17.81 6.41 -10.97
C PHE A 76 -19.18 6.63 -11.62
N THR A 77 -19.58 7.88 -11.86
CA THR A 77 -20.82 8.17 -12.60
C THR A 77 -20.77 7.61 -14.02
N PHE A 78 -19.61 7.71 -14.70
CA PHE A 78 -19.46 7.15 -16.04
C PHE A 78 -19.50 5.62 -16.08
N ALA A 79 -19.12 4.94 -15.00
CA ALA A 79 -19.20 3.49 -14.91
C ALA A 79 -20.64 2.96 -15.03
N ASP A 80 -21.65 3.75 -14.70
CA ASP A 80 -23.07 3.36 -14.77
C ASP A 80 -23.73 3.74 -16.12
N THR A 81 -22.99 4.30 -17.07
CA THR A 81 -23.54 4.73 -18.35
C THR A 81 -23.81 3.55 -19.30
N PRO A 82 -24.72 3.71 -20.29
CA PRO A 82 -24.95 2.71 -21.33
C PRO A 82 -23.68 2.33 -22.10
N ALA A 83 -22.76 3.27 -22.30
CA ALA A 83 -21.47 3.01 -22.94
C ALA A 83 -20.61 2.04 -22.11
N ALA A 84 -20.42 2.31 -20.82
CA ALA A 84 -19.61 1.47 -19.94
C ALA A 84 -20.23 0.07 -19.73
N THR A 85 -21.55 0.00 -19.57
CA THR A 85 -22.27 -1.27 -19.41
C THR A 85 -22.26 -2.13 -20.68
N SER A 86 -22.37 -1.51 -21.87
CA SER A 86 -22.25 -2.21 -23.16
C SER A 86 -20.87 -2.83 -23.37
N ILE A 87 -19.81 -2.12 -22.96
CA ILE A 87 -18.44 -2.64 -22.99
C ILE A 87 -18.27 -3.78 -21.98
N ALA A 88 -18.71 -3.58 -20.73
CA ALA A 88 -18.59 -4.57 -19.66
C ALA A 88 -19.33 -5.89 -19.97
N ALA A 89 -20.41 -5.85 -20.75
CA ALA A 89 -21.12 -7.05 -21.19
C ALA A 89 -20.31 -7.96 -22.13
N GLN A 90 -19.21 -7.44 -22.71
CA GLN A 90 -18.46 -8.11 -23.79
C GLN A 90 -16.99 -8.29 -23.45
N ILE A 91 -16.41 -7.39 -22.67
CA ILE A 91 -14.99 -7.36 -22.28
C ILE A 91 -14.92 -6.98 -20.79
N PRO A 92 -14.08 -7.66 -19.97
CA PRO A 92 -13.89 -7.28 -18.58
C PRO A 92 -13.52 -5.79 -18.43
N LEU A 93 -14.33 -5.04 -17.68
CA LEU A 93 -14.14 -3.60 -17.46
C LEU A 93 -13.61 -3.31 -16.06
N PHE A 94 -12.41 -2.76 -15.98
CA PHE A 94 -11.77 -2.32 -14.75
C PHE A 94 -12.14 -0.88 -14.43
N VAL A 95 -12.74 -0.68 -13.26
CA VAL A 95 -13.07 0.64 -12.72
C VAL A 95 -12.17 0.87 -11.50
N ALA A 96 -11.00 1.46 -11.73
CA ALA A 96 -10.05 1.79 -10.69
C ALA A 96 -10.26 3.21 -10.15
N VAL A 97 -10.48 3.37 -8.85
CA VAL A 97 -10.75 4.67 -8.19
C VAL A 97 -10.04 4.74 -6.84
N ASP A 98 -9.84 5.94 -6.29
CA ASP A 98 -9.35 6.09 -4.92
C ASP A 98 -10.21 5.32 -3.91
N ILE A 99 -9.54 4.65 -2.96
CA ILE A 99 -10.17 3.90 -1.87
C ILE A 99 -11.13 4.75 -1.03
N ASP A 100 -10.95 6.08 -0.98
CA ASP A 100 -11.84 7.02 -0.28
C ASP A 100 -13.25 7.09 -0.87
N LEU A 101 -13.44 6.61 -2.09
CA LEU A 101 -14.75 6.55 -2.73
C LEU A 101 -15.44 5.18 -2.56
N ASP A 102 -14.85 4.24 -1.81
CA ASP A 102 -15.47 2.94 -1.57
C ASP A 102 -16.81 3.08 -0.83
N ASP A 103 -17.88 2.68 -1.51
CA ASP A 103 -19.20 2.48 -0.92
C ASP A 103 -19.49 0.98 -0.81
N PRO A 104 -19.56 0.40 0.40
CA PRO A 104 -19.87 -1.01 0.61
C PRO A 104 -21.20 -1.46 0.02
N LYS A 105 -22.15 -0.54 -0.18
CA LYS A 105 -23.46 -0.84 -0.77
C LYS A 105 -23.41 -0.93 -2.28
N ARG A 106 -22.42 -0.29 -2.92
CA ARG A 106 -22.27 -0.30 -4.37
C ARG A 106 -21.92 -1.71 -4.85
N ARG A 107 -22.63 -2.18 -5.86
CA ARG A 107 -22.35 -3.45 -6.54
C ARG A 107 -21.97 -3.11 -7.98
N PRO A 108 -20.75 -3.46 -8.43
CA PRO A 108 -20.36 -3.30 -9.82
C PRO A 108 -21.36 -4.02 -10.74
N ALA A 109 -21.63 -3.47 -11.92
CA ALA A 109 -22.47 -4.14 -12.90
C ALA A 109 -21.81 -5.44 -13.39
N ALA A 110 -22.59 -6.32 -14.02
CA ALA A 110 -22.04 -7.56 -14.60
C ALA A 110 -20.89 -7.25 -15.57
N GLY A 111 -19.77 -7.96 -15.43
CA GLY A 111 -18.55 -7.74 -16.21
C GLY A 111 -17.67 -6.57 -15.76
N GLN A 112 -18.11 -5.79 -14.76
CA GLN A 112 -17.30 -4.73 -14.15
C GLN A 112 -16.55 -5.26 -12.92
N THR A 113 -15.27 -4.87 -12.82
CA THR A 113 -14.43 -5.12 -11.66
C THR A 113 -14.05 -3.78 -11.04
N LEU A 114 -14.52 -3.54 -9.82
CA LEU A 114 -14.12 -2.37 -9.02
C LEU A 114 -12.79 -2.65 -8.33
N VAL A 115 -11.82 -1.78 -8.59
CA VAL A 115 -10.49 -1.82 -7.99
C VAL A 115 -10.28 -0.54 -7.18
N LEU A 116 -9.89 -0.69 -5.92
CA LEU A 116 -9.62 0.45 -5.05
C LEU A 116 -8.12 0.75 -5.03
N LEU A 117 -7.78 1.94 -5.48
CA LEU A 117 -6.43 2.45 -5.59
C LEU A 117 -5.99 3.04 -4.25
N ILE A 118 -4.78 2.70 -3.85
CA ILE A 118 -4.12 3.28 -2.68
C ILE A 118 -2.89 4.04 -3.16
N GLU A 119 -2.88 5.35 -2.92
CA GLU A 119 -1.66 6.15 -3.04
C GLU A 119 -0.66 5.70 -1.95
N PRO A 120 0.55 5.22 -2.31
CA PRO A 120 1.52 4.70 -1.34
C PRO A 120 1.83 5.70 -0.21
N ARG A 121 2.00 6.97 -0.57
CA ARG A 121 2.34 8.03 0.40
C ARG A 121 1.24 8.28 1.42
N SER A 122 -0.03 7.98 1.08
CA SER A 122 -1.14 8.15 2.01
C SER A 122 -1.06 7.19 3.20
N ILE A 123 -0.48 6.00 3.00
CA ILE A 123 -0.28 5.01 4.07
C ILE A 123 0.82 5.49 5.03
N LEU A 124 1.89 6.08 4.51
CA LEU A 124 2.94 6.65 5.36
C LEU A 124 2.41 7.81 6.21
N ARG A 125 1.50 8.63 5.67
CA ARG A 125 0.90 9.75 6.43
C ARG A 125 -0.12 9.29 7.47
N ARG A 126 -0.95 8.29 7.14
CA ARG A 126 -2.10 7.84 7.96
C ARG A 126 -2.19 6.31 7.98
N PRO A 127 -1.21 5.60 8.58
CA PRO A 127 -1.12 4.14 8.46
C PRO A 127 -2.32 3.42 9.05
N GLN A 128 -2.77 3.80 10.25
CA GLN A 128 -3.95 3.19 10.89
C GLN A 128 -5.20 3.32 10.01
N ALA A 129 -5.59 4.57 9.69
CA ALA A 129 -6.82 4.84 8.96
C ALA A 129 -6.81 4.15 7.59
N ARG A 130 -5.68 4.20 6.87
CA ARG A 130 -5.56 3.56 5.56
C ARG A 130 -5.61 2.04 5.66
N LEU A 131 -4.89 1.41 6.59
CA LEU A 131 -4.93 -0.06 6.74
C LEU A 131 -6.30 -0.56 7.20
N ALA A 132 -7.00 0.19 8.06
CA ALA A 132 -8.38 -0.13 8.44
C ALA A 132 -9.33 -0.08 7.24
N GLN A 133 -9.14 0.91 6.36
CA GLN A 133 -9.90 1.04 5.12
C GLN A 133 -9.61 -0.11 4.16
N VAL A 134 -8.34 -0.52 3.99
CA VAL A 134 -7.96 -1.73 3.23
C VAL A 134 -8.65 -2.96 3.80
N ALA A 135 -8.57 -3.17 5.11
CA ALA A 135 -9.17 -4.33 5.77
C ALA A 135 -10.70 -4.36 5.58
N ARG A 136 -11.36 -3.20 5.62
CA ARG A 136 -12.80 -3.08 5.36
C ARG A 136 -13.15 -3.43 3.92
N ALA A 137 -12.48 -2.82 2.97
CA ALA A 137 -12.69 -3.07 1.56
C ALA A 137 -12.46 -4.56 1.20
N ARG A 138 -11.45 -5.21 1.78
CA ARG A 138 -11.23 -6.66 1.61
C ARG A 138 -12.36 -7.51 2.16
N ARG A 139 -12.91 -7.16 3.34
CA ARG A 139 -14.10 -7.84 3.90
C ARG A 139 -15.32 -7.72 2.98
N ASP A 140 -15.41 -6.61 2.25
CA ASP A 140 -16.46 -6.35 1.26
C ASP A 140 -16.16 -6.97 -0.13
N GLY A 141 -15.10 -7.78 -0.24
CA GLY A 141 -14.72 -8.47 -1.48
C GLY A 141 -14.10 -7.58 -2.55
N ARG A 142 -13.58 -6.40 -2.18
CA ARG A 142 -12.96 -5.44 -3.11
C ARG A 142 -11.52 -5.83 -3.42
N LEU A 143 -11.11 -5.60 -4.68
CA LEU A 143 -9.71 -5.68 -5.08
C LEU A 143 -8.97 -4.43 -4.67
N ILE A 144 -7.74 -4.62 -4.18
CA ILE A 144 -6.86 -3.53 -3.75
C ILE A 144 -5.73 -3.40 -4.75
N ALA A 145 -5.54 -2.20 -5.27
CA ALA A 145 -4.38 -1.86 -6.06
C ALA A 145 -3.53 -0.80 -5.38
N ILE A 146 -2.22 -0.92 -5.56
CA ILE A 146 -1.29 0.16 -5.25
C ILE A 146 -0.89 0.83 -6.56
N GLU A 147 -0.91 2.15 -6.58
CA GLU A 147 -0.61 2.93 -7.77
C GLU A 147 0.70 3.69 -7.68
N GLY A 148 1.26 4.02 -8.84
CA GLY A 148 2.45 4.86 -8.92
C GLY A 148 3.67 4.21 -8.28
N VAL A 149 3.77 2.88 -8.33
CA VAL A 149 4.98 2.21 -7.84
C VAL A 149 6.15 2.60 -8.72
N THR A 150 7.18 3.13 -8.06
CA THR A 150 8.44 3.54 -8.67
C THR A 150 9.58 2.73 -8.05
N ALA A 151 10.81 2.97 -8.50
CA ALA A 151 12.00 2.35 -7.92
C ALA A 151 12.36 2.88 -6.51
N ASP A 152 11.53 3.76 -5.93
CA ASP A 152 11.67 4.25 -4.56
C ASP A 152 11.48 3.13 -3.51
N ARG A 153 12.44 3.04 -2.58
CA ARG A 153 12.48 2.03 -1.52
C ARG A 153 11.29 2.10 -0.57
N ARG A 154 10.72 3.28 -0.33
CA ARG A 154 9.62 3.44 0.63
C ARG A 154 8.35 2.81 0.08
N THR A 155 8.08 3.03 -1.20
CA THR A 155 6.91 2.47 -1.90
C THR A 155 6.97 0.94 -1.97
N ALA A 156 8.14 0.36 -2.22
CA ALA A 156 8.36 -1.09 -2.20
C ALA A 156 8.05 -1.75 -0.85
N THR A 157 8.34 -1.06 0.27
CA THR A 157 8.06 -1.58 1.64
C THR A 157 6.56 -1.78 1.87
N LEU A 158 5.74 -0.91 1.26
CA LEU A 158 4.29 -0.90 1.44
C LEU A 158 3.61 -2.10 0.77
N LEU A 159 4.22 -2.72 -0.23
CA LEU A 159 3.69 -3.94 -0.86
C LEU A 159 3.48 -5.06 0.16
N THR A 160 4.42 -5.22 1.08
CA THR A 160 4.37 -6.26 2.11
C THR A 160 3.31 -5.97 3.17
N LEU A 161 3.02 -4.68 3.41
CA LEU A 161 2.06 -4.25 4.41
C LEU A 161 0.61 -4.30 3.89
N ILE A 162 0.40 -3.78 2.68
CA ILE A 162 -0.91 -3.64 2.01
C ILE A 162 -1.35 -4.97 1.36
N GLU A 163 -0.38 -5.75 0.89
CA GLU A 163 -0.57 -6.96 0.09
C GLU A 163 -1.49 -6.75 -1.13
N PRO A 164 -1.23 -5.75 -1.99
CA PRO A 164 -2.16 -5.39 -3.06
C PRO A 164 -2.33 -6.55 -4.05
N ASP A 165 -3.55 -6.70 -4.56
CA ASP A 165 -3.93 -7.67 -5.60
C ASP A 165 -3.37 -7.24 -6.97
N ILE A 166 -3.25 -5.93 -7.18
CA ILE A 166 -2.75 -5.32 -8.41
C ILE A 166 -1.68 -4.28 -8.07
N VAL A 167 -0.54 -4.35 -8.74
CA VAL A 167 0.51 -3.34 -8.65
C VAL A 167 0.57 -2.56 -9.96
N LEU A 168 0.25 -1.26 -9.92
CA LEU A 168 0.38 -0.40 -11.10
C LEU A 168 1.76 0.27 -11.10
N LEU A 169 2.62 -0.18 -12.02
CA LEU A 169 3.96 0.34 -12.21
C LEU A 169 3.90 1.67 -12.96
N HIS A 170 4.58 2.68 -12.44
CA HIS A 170 4.59 4.03 -13.02
C HIS A 170 5.44 4.07 -14.30
N SER A 171 5.03 4.88 -15.29
CA SER A 171 5.72 5.02 -16.58
C SER A 171 7.19 5.44 -16.45
N ASP A 172 7.53 6.22 -15.42
CA ASP A 172 8.89 6.73 -15.20
C ASP A 172 9.93 5.60 -15.03
N VAL A 173 9.49 4.42 -14.59
CA VAL A 173 10.36 3.24 -14.45
C VAL A 173 10.65 2.60 -15.81
N LEU A 174 9.73 2.73 -16.77
CA LEU A 174 9.86 2.18 -18.12
C LEU A 174 10.76 3.06 -18.99
N SER A 175 10.70 4.38 -18.80
CA SER A 175 11.41 5.36 -19.62
C SER A 175 12.90 5.49 -19.28
N SER A 176 13.42 4.76 -18.29
CA SER A 176 14.84 4.83 -17.91
C SER A 176 15.70 3.97 -18.84
N PRO A 177 16.63 4.55 -19.62
CA PRO A 177 17.40 3.81 -20.61
C PRO A 177 18.55 2.99 -20.01
N VAL A 178 18.91 3.18 -18.73
CA VAL A 178 20.04 2.51 -18.09
C VAL A 178 19.57 1.75 -16.85
N PRO A 179 19.82 0.42 -16.76
CA PRO A 179 19.56 -0.35 -15.56
C PRO A 179 20.25 0.28 -14.35
N SER A 180 19.48 0.59 -13.31
CA SER A 180 19.99 1.14 -12.06
C SER A 180 19.84 0.12 -10.91
N PRO A 181 20.66 0.22 -9.85
CA PRO A 181 20.48 -0.60 -8.65
C PRO A 181 19.07 -0.51 -8.05
N ASP A 182 18.38 0.63 -8.18
CA ASP A 182 17.00 0.80 -7.71
C ASP A 182 16.01 0.04 -8.60
N THR A 183 16.17 0.06 -9.92
CA THR A 183 15.31 -0.73 -10.83
C THR A 183 15.49 -2.24 -10.62
N ALA A 184 16.71 -2.72 -10.36
CA ALA A 184 16.97 -4.12 -10.03
C ALA A 184 16.31 -4.52 -8.70
N ARG A 185 16.41 -3.67 -7.67
CA ARG A 185 15.70 -3.88 -6.38
C ARG A 185 14.19 -3.93 -6.55
N LEU A 186 13.64 -3.04 -7.38
CA LEU A 186 12.21 -3.06 -7.68
C LEU A 186 11.82 -4.38 -8.36
N ALA A 187 12.56 -4.83 -9.37
CA ALA A 187 12.31 -6.12 -10.03
C ALA A 187 12.31 -7.29 -9.03
N HIS A 188 13.32 -7.37 -8.16
CA HIS A 188 13.35 -8.39 -7.09
C HIS A 188 12.18 -8.27 -6.12
N THR A 189 11.77 -7.04 -5.79
CA THR A 189 10.63 -6.78 -4.89
C THR A 189 9.32 -7.24 -5.51
N LEU A 190 9.09 -6.89 -6.79
CA LEU A 190 7.91 -7.28 -7.53
C LEU A 190 7.86 -8.80 -7.69
N ALA A 191 8.95 -9.43 -8.12
CA ALA A 191 9.03 -10.89 -8.25
C ALA A 191 8.70 -11.61 -6.94
N ALA A 192 9.29 -11.18 -5.82
CA ALA A 192 9.01 -11.78 -4.52
C ALA A 192 7.57 -11.53 -4.06
N HIS A 193 6.97 -10.38 -4.41
CA HIS A 193 5.57 -10.08 -4.10
C HIS A 193 4.60 -10.94 -4.90
N THR A 194 4.79 -11.01 -6.21
CA THR A 194 3.93 -11.78 -7.12
C THR A 194 4.02 -13.27 -6.86
N GLU A 195 5.22 -13.81 -6.60
CA GLU A 195 5.41 -15.24 -6.25
C GLU A 195 4.63 -15.62 -4.98
N ARG A 196 4.67 -14.77 -3.95
CA ARG A 196 4.01 -15.07 -2.67
C ARG A 196 2.50 -14.93 -2.71
N THR A 197 2.01 -13.90 -3.38
CA THR A 197 0.59 -13.50 -3.30
C THR A 197 -0.21 -13.98 -4.50
N GLY A 198 0.42 -14.12 -5.68
CA GLY A 198 -0.29 -14.23 -6.95
C GLY A 198 -0.80 -12.90 -7.47
N ALA A 199 -0.40 -11.77 -6.87
CA ALA A 199 -0.74 -10.44 -7.36
C ALA A 199 -0.22 -10.23 -8.78
N ILE A 200 -0.94 -9.40 -9.54
CA ILE A 200 -0.53 -9.05 -10.90
C ILE A 200 0.15 -7.69 -10.92
N VAL A 201 1.09 -7.51 -11.85
CA VAL A 201 1.76 -6.24 -12.11
C VAL A 201 1.31 -5.73 -13.47
N ILE A 202 0.78 -4.51 -13.50
CA ILE A 202 0.34 -3.81 -14.71
C ILE A 202 1.24 -2.60 -14.91
N ALA A 203 1.95 -2.55 -16.02
CA ALA A 203 2.74 -1.38 -16.43
C ALA A 203 1.83 -0.29 -17.02
N THR A 204 1.98 0.95 -16.54
CA THR A 204 1.23 2.10 -17.05
C THR A 204 2.11 2.98 -17.92
N GLY A 205 1.56 3.55 -18.98
CA GLY A 205 2.30 4.34 -19.97
C GLY A 205 3.23 3.50 -20.85
N VAL A 206 2.77 2.32 -21.25
CA VAL A 206 3.44 1.51 -22.28
C VAL A 206 3.12 2.11 -23.65
N ASP A 207 3.95 3.07 -24.08
CA ASP A 207 3.69 3.89 -25.26
C ASP A 207 4.54 3.43 -26.46
N THR A 208 5.61 2.68 -26.21
CA THR A 208 6.52 2.15 -27.23
C THR A 208 6.88 0.68 -26.99
N GLU A 209 7.40 0.01 -28.02
CA GLU A 209 7.93 -1.36 -27.91
C GLU A 209 9.14 -1.45 -26.95
N ALA A 210 9.85 -0.34 -26.74
CA ALA A 210 10.91 -0.28 -25.72
C ALA A 210 10.31 -0.31 -24.29
N ASP A 211 9.23 0.43 -24.05
CA ASP A 211 8.52 0.41 -22.77
C ASP A 211 7.98 -0.98 -22.46
N ARG A 212 7.43 -1.68 -23.48
CA ARG A 212 6.95 -3.06 -23.36
C ARG A 212 8.06 -4.02 -22.91
N ARG A 213 9.22 -3.99 -23.55
CA ARG A 213 10.37 -4.83 -23.17
C ARG A 213 10.86 -4.53 -21.75
N ASN A 214 10.89 -3.25 -21.37
CA ASN A 214 11.29 -2.84 -20.02
C ASN A 214 10.27 -3.28 -18.97
N ALA A 215 8.97 -3.16 -19.27
CA ALA A 215 7.88 -3.64 -18.41
C ALA A 215 7.99 -5.15 -18.14
N LEU A 216 8.16 -5.96 -19.19
CA LEU A 216 8.37 -7.41 -19.07
C LEU A 216 9.61 -7.74 -18.22
N THR A 217 10.71 -7.02 -18.43
CA THR A 217 11.97 -7.20 -17.67
C THR A 217 11.76 -6.94 -16.16
N LEU A 218 10.89 -6.01 -15.81
CA LEU A 218 10.55 -5.68 -14.42
C LEU A 218 9.50 -6.62 -13.81
N GLY A 219 8.98 -7.59 -14.57
CA GLY A 219 7.97 -8.54 -14.13
C GLY A 219 6.53 -8.08 -14.33
N ALA A 220 6.28 -7.01 -15.10
CA ALA A 220 4.93 -6.62 -15.51
C ALA A 220 4.46 -7.52 -16.66
N ARG A 221 3.53 -8.42 -16.37
CA ARG A 221 2.89 -9.27 -17.39
C ARG A 221 1.88 -8.48 -18.21
N TYR A 222 1.22 -7.50 -17.61
CA TYR A 222 0.19 -6.71 -18.27
C TYR A 222 0.63 -5.27 -18.46
N GLY A 223 0.04 -4.57 -19.42
CA GLY A 223 0.32 -3.16 -19.64
C GLY A 223 -0.83 -2.38 -20.25
N MET A 224 -0.77 -1.06 -20.07
CA MET A 224 -1.68 -0.08 -20.63
C MET A 224 -0.91 1.17 -21.06
N GLY A 225 -1.27 1.76 -22.21
CA GLY A 225 -0.60 2.93 -22.78
C GLY A 225 -0.97 3.11 -24.25
N THR A 226 -0.31 4.05 -24.94
CA THR A 226 -0.67 4.41 -26.32
C THR A 226 -0.14 3.43 -27.37
N LEU A 227 0.68 2.44 -26.98
CA LEU A 227 1.15 1.40 -27.89
C LEU A 227 -0.02 0.61 -28.51
N HIS A 228 -1.09 0.42 -27.74
CA HIS A 228 -2.32 -0.21 -28.21
C HIS A 228 -3.48 0.78 -28.11
N ALA A 229 -4.26 0.88 -29.19
CA ALA A 229 -5.38 1.81 -29.24
C ALA A 229 -6.43 1.48 -28.17
N PRO A 230 -7.15 2.49 -27.64
CA PRO A 230 -8.31 2.27 -26.80
C PRO A 230 -9.41 1.52 -27.55
N VAL A 231 -10.22 0.75 -26.82
CA VAL A 231 -11.38 0.05 -27.38
C VAL A 231 -12.53 1.03 -27.55
N SER A 232 -13.04 1.16 -28.77
CA SER A 232 -14.14 2.08 -29.10
C SER A 232 -15.46 1.35 -29.34
N ALA A 233 -15.39 0.13 -29.87
CA ALA A 233 -16.52 -0.77 -30.06
C ALA A 233 -16.11 -2.23 -29.83
N ALA A 234 -17.06 -3.09 -29.49
CA ALA A 234 -16.77 -4.52 -29.30
C ALA A 234 -16.33 -5.25 -30.58
N ALA A 235 -16.52 -4.62 -31.74
CA ALA A 235 -16.01 -5.09 -33.03
C ALA A 235 -14.48 -4.91 -33.16
N ASP A 236 -13.84 -4.13 -32.29
CA ASP A 236 -12.38 -3.94 -32.23
C ASP A 236 -11.62 -5.19 -31.72
N ARG A 237 -12.31 -6.34 -31.61
CA ARG A 237 -11.81 -7.69 -31.30
C ARG A 237 -10.67 -8.22 -32.19
N VAL A 238 -10.15 -7.41 -33.13
CA VAL A 238 -9.06 -7.78 -34.04
C VAL A 238 -7.70 -7.89 -33.32
N LEU A 239 -7.60 -7.52 -32.03
CA LEU A 239 -6.44 -7.78 -31.18
C LEU A 239 -6.55 -9.13 -30.42
N GLY A 240 -6.28 -10.23 -31.12
CA GLY A 240 -5.90 -11.51 -30.51
C GLY A 240 -6.99 -12.26 -29.71
N ALA A 241 -6.73 -13.53 -29.40
CA ALA A 241 -7.58 -14.30 -28.50
C ALA A 241 -7.62 -13.61 -27.13
N THR A 242 -8.81 -13.39 -26.56
CA THR A 242 -8.91 -12.80 -25.22
C THR A 242 -8.26 -13.73 -24.19
N SER A 243 -7.17 -13.30 -23.56
CA SER A 243 -6.55 -14.00 -22.45
C SER A 243 -7.26 -13.61 -21.14
N ALA A 244 -7.53 -14.60 -20.28
CA ALA A 244 -8.14 -14.33 -18.99
C ALA A 244 -7.08 -13.84 -17.99
N LEU A 245 -7.43 -12.86 -17.16
CA LEU A 245 -6.65 -12.58 -15.96
C LEU A 245 -6.64 -13.80 -15.05
N PRO A 246 -5.58 -13.99 -14.25
CA PRO A 246 -5.61 -14.97 -13.17
C PRO A 246 -6.73 -14.63 -12.19
N ASP A 247 -7.19 -15.64 -11.45
CA ASP A 247 -8.19 -15.45 -10.40
C ASP A 247 -7.69 -14.43 -9.37
N LEU A 248 -8.46 -13.35 -9.20
CA LEU A 248 -8.27 -12.35 -8.15
C LEU A 248 -9.42 -12.48 -7.13
N PRO A 249 -9.19 -12.23 -5.83
CA PRO A 249 -7.99 -11.66 -5.22
C PRO A 249 -6.79 -12.62 -5.14
N ALA A 250 -5.60 -12.04 -5.13
CA ALA A 250 -4.36 -12.72 -4.80
C ALA A 250 -4.43 -13.23 -3.35
N ARG A 251 -3.79 -14.36 -3.02
CA ARG A 251 -3.82 -14.89 -1.63
C ARG A 251 -3.39 -13.81 -0.64
N THR A 252 -4.30 -13.48 0.25
CA THR A 252 -4.06 -12.56 1.36
C THR A 252 -3.73 -13.34 2.61
N ILE A 253 -2.89 -12.76 3.47
CA ILE A 253 -2.72 -13.28 4.84
C ILE A 253 -4.08 -13.23 5.54
N PRO A 254 -4.58 -14.34 6.10
CA PRO A 254 -5.85 -14.35 6.82
C PRO A 254 -5.86 -13.30 7.92
N ALA A 255 -7.03 -12.69 8.15
CA ALA A 255 -7.20 -11.86 9.34
C ALA A 255 -7.00 -12.71 10.61
N SER A 256 -6.45 -12.09 11.65
CA SER A 256 -6.40 -12.68 12.99
C SER A 256 -7.34 -11.91 13.90
N ASP A 257 -8.10 -12.62 14.72
CA ASP A 257 -8.96 -12.00 15.75
C ASP A 257 -8.15 -11.56 16.99
N GLU A 258 -6.90 -12.03 17.09
CA GLU A 258 -5.99 -11.67 18.17
C GLU A 258 -5.58 -10.20 18.12
N LYS A 259 -5.50 -9.59 19.30
CA LYS A 259 -5.29 -8.14 19.44
C LYS A 259 -3.86 -7.76 19.76
N THR A 260 -2.95 -8.72 19.98
CA THR A 260 -1.54 -8.44 20.26
C THR A 260 -0.57 -9.37 19.53
N PRO A 261 0.65 -8.92 19.21
CA PRO A 261 1.70 -9.77 18.64
C PRO A 261 1.98 -11.02 19.46
N PHE A 262 1.99 -10.92 20.80
CA PHE A 262 2.26 -12.07 21.66
C PHE A 262 1.17 -13.14 21.48
N ALA A 263 -0.10 -12.73 21.49
CA ALA A 263 -1.23 -13.63 21.31
C ALA A 263 -1.22 -14.27 19.92
N ILE A 264 -0.98 -13.50 18.86
CA ILE A 264 -0.87 -13.99 17.47
C ILE A 264 0.19 -15.09 17.37
N ALA A 265 1.41 -14.82 17.84
CA ALA A 265 2.51 -15.76 17.70
C ALA A 265 2.35 -16.99 18.61
N SER A 266 1.75 -16.83 19.79
CA SER A 266 1.50 -17.92 20.75
C SER A 266 0.49 -18.96 20.25
N ARG A 267 -0.25 -18.68 19.17
CA ARG A 267 -1.15 -19.67 18.54
C ARG A 267 -0.41 -20.86 17.93
N THR A 268 0.85 -20.66 17.54
CA THR A 268 1.63 -21.69 16.83
C THR A 268 2.96 -21.98 17.52
N ALA A 269 3.48 -21.06 18.34
CA ALA A 269 4.71 -21.23 19.08
C ALA A 269 4.45 -21.26 20.60
N VAL A 270 5.17 -22.11 21.32
CA VAL A 270 5.08 -22.19 22.79
C VAL A 270 5.92 -21.06 23.41
N PRO A 271 5.32 -20.19 24.25
CA PRO A 271 6.08 -19.14 24.93
C PRO A 271 7.15 -19.70 25.88
N ARG A 272 8.28 -19.01 25.96
CA ARG A 272 9.44 -19.39 26.80
C ARG A 272 9.74 -18.31 27.83
N ALA A 273 10.23 -18.69 29.01
CA ALA A 273 10.71 -17.71 29.99
C ALA A 273 12.05 -17.10 29.53
N ALA A 274 12.23 -15.79 29.70
CA ALA A 274 13.52 -15.12 29.50
C ALA A 274 13.72 -13.97 30.49
N ASP A 275 14.98 -13.69 30.77
CA ASP A 275 15.38 -12.47 31.45
C ASP A 275 15.42 -11.27 30.48
N GLU A 276 15.27 -10.08 31.05
CA GLU A 276 15.27 -8.81 30.32
C GLU A 276 16.56 -8.56 29.51
N ARG A 277 17.73 -9.00 30.00
CA ARG A 277 19.02 -8.74 29.34
C ARG A 277 19.12 -9.53 28.04
N LEU A 278 18.68 -10.79 28.05
CA LEU A 278 18.61 -11.61 26.85
C LEU A 278 17.67 -10.99 25.81
N LEU A 279 16.46 -10.57 26.23
CA LEU A 279 15.49 -9.94 25.33
C LEU A 279 16.02 -8.63 24.72
N LEU A 280 16.79 -7.85 25.50
CA LEU A 280 17.45 -6.65 25.01
C LEU A 280 18.49 -6.96 23.93
N GLU A 281 19.34 -7.97 24.12
CA GLU A 281 20.33 -8.35 23.12
C GLU A 281 19.69 -8.95 21.86
N MET A 282 18.64 -9.77 22.02
CA MET A 282 17.87 -10.27 20.87
C MET A 282 17.19 -9.14 20.08
N SER A 283 16.64 -8.14 20.78
CA SER A 283 16.04 -6.96 20.15
C SER A 283 17.07 -6.17 19.33
N LYS A 284 18.26 -5.91 19.90
CA LYS A 284 19.36 -5.21 19.21
C LYS A 284 19.84 -5.96 17.97
N ASP A 285 19.86 -7.29 18.02
CA ASP A 285 20.23 -8.12 16.87
C ASP A 285 19.21 -8.01 15.72
N LEU A 286 17.91 -8.05 16.05
CA LEU A 286 16.84 -7.82 15.07
C LEU A 286 16.89 -6.41 14.47
N GLU A 287 17.09 -5.37 15.27
CA GLU A 287 17.23 -3.99 14.80
C GLU A 287 18.42 -3.82 13.83
N ARG A 288 19.54 -4.50 14.11
CA ARG A 288 20.72 -4.51 13.23
C ARG A 288 20.44 -5.24 11.92
N THR A 289 19.76 -6.37 11.97
CA THR A 289 19.34 -7.15 10.79
C THR A 289 18.38 -6.33 9.92
N ALA A 290 17.43 -5.62 10.53
CA ALA A 290 16.50 -4.74 9.83
C ALA A 290 17.22 -3.66 9.00
N THR A 291 18.32 -3.13 9.52
CA THR A 291 19.16 -2.15 8.82
C THR A 291 19.77 -2.72 7.53
N GLN A 292 20.14 -4.01 7.54
CA GLN A 292 20.77 -4.68 6.40
C GLN A 292 19.73 -5.15 5.37
N ALA A 293 18.54 -5.56 5.83
CA ALA A 293 17.48 -6.12 5.00
C ALA A 293 16.85 -5.12 4.01
N SER A 294 17.23 -3.83 4.07
CA SER A 294 16.86 -2.70 3.20
C SER A 294 15.49 -2.81 2.53
N VAL A 295 14.53 -1.96 2.94
CA VAL A 295 13.07 -1.99 2.61
C VAL A 295 12.28 -2.80 3.66
N ALA A 296 12.16 -2.24 4.86
CA ALA A 296 11.44 -2.83 5.98
C ALA A 296 10.55 -1.83 6.73
N VAL A 297 9.47 -2.33 7.31
CA VAL A 297 8.74 -1.72 8.43
C VAL A 297 9.37 -2.25 9.72
N VAL A 298 9.70 -1.36 10.66
CA VAL A 298 10.21 -1.75 11.98
C VAL A 298 9.38 -1.12 13.08
N LEU A 299 8.78 -1.93 13.95
CA LEU A 299 7.90 -1.47 15.02
C LEU A 299 8.41 -1.93 16.38
N GLY A 300 8.37 -1.03 17.35
CA GLY A 300 8.79 -1.26 18.74
C GLY A 300 7.71 -0.83 19.72
N THR A 301 7.31 -1.72 20.63
CA THR A 301 6.52 -1.34 21.81
C THR A 301 7.41 -1.39 23.05
N PHE A 302 7.53 -0.27 23.75
CA PHE A 302 8.46 -0.08 24.88
C PHE A 302 7.77 -0.09 26.25
N GLN A 303 6.47 -0.39 26.26
CA GLN A 303 5.59 -0.38 27.44
C GLN A 303 5.42 1.03 28.04
N ASP A 304 6.49 1.63 28.58
CA ASP A 304 6.54 2.96 29.20
C ASP A 304 7.70 3.79 28.63
N GLN A 305 7.51 5.12 28.57
CA GLN A 305 8.51 6.07 28.06
C GLN A 305 9.88 5.96 28.75
N THR A 306 9.95 5.53 30.01
CA THR A 306 11.19 5.38 30.78
C THR A 306 12.10 4.29 30.20
N HIS A 307 11.52 3.30 29.51
CA HIS A 307 12.28 2.28 28.80
C HIS A 307 12.80 2.76 27.42
N PHE A 308 12.26 3.86 26.90
CA PHE A 308 12.74 4.49 25.66
C PHE A 308 13.85 5.52 25.94
N ALA A 309 14.94 5.02 26.51
CA ALA A 309 16.10 5.83 26.89
C ALA A 309 16.71 6.60 25.70
N PRO A 310 17.48 7.69 25.94
CA PRO A 310 18.09 8.50 24.87
C PRO A 310 18.94 7.70 23.87
N SER A 311 19.66 6.68 24.34
CA SER A 311 20.46 5.79 23.49
C SER A 311 19.59 4.92 22.56
N THR A 312 18.45 4.42 23.04
CA THR A 312 17.44 3.71 22.23
C THR A 312 16.82 4.66 21.22
N SER A 313 16.44 5.87 21.65
CA SER A 313 15.89 6.90 20.76
C SER A 313 16.84 7.26 19.61
N GLN A 314 18.12 7.48 19.89
CA GLN A 314 19.12 7.75 18.85
C GLN A 314 19.27 6.58 17.87
N ARG A 315 19.26 5.34 18.37
CA ARG A 315 19.36 4.13 17.54
C ARG A 315 18.15 3.96 16.61
N TRP A 316 16.94 4.20 17.13
CA TRP A 316 15.71 4.11 16.36
C TRP A 316 15.57 5.26 15.33
N ARG A 317 16.07 6.46 15.65
CA ARG A 317 16.21 7.55 14.64
C ARG A 317 17.16 7.15 13.51
N ALA A 318 18.35 6.64 13.83
CA ALA A 318 19.32 6.19 12.82
C ALA A 318 18.78 5.01 11.97
N LEU A 319 17.94 4.16 12.55
CA LEU A 319 17.24 3.10 11.83
C LEU A 319 16.26 3.68 10.79
N SER A 320 15.53 4.75 11.14
CA SER A 320 14.52 5.38 10.27
C SER A 320 15.09 5.97 8.97
N GLU A 321 16.39 6.28 8.95
CA GLU A 321 17.09 6.75 7.76
C GLU A 321 17.29 5.64 6.71
N LYS A 322 17.21 4.37 7.14
CA LYS A 322 17.58 3.19 6.33
C LYS A 322 16.40 2.29 5.98
N VAL A 323 15.29 2.42 6.70
CA VAL A 323 14.08 1.60 6.52
C VAL A 323 12.91 2.45 6.03
N GLY A 324 11.84 1.80 5.55
CA GLY A 324 10.71 2.48 4.93
C GLY A 324 9.78 3.16 5.93
N LEU A 325 9.59 2.55 7.11
CA LEU A 325 8.74 3.05 8.18
C LEU A 325 9.26 2.54 9.54
N VAL A 326 9.34 3.42 10.53
CA VAL A 326 9.64 3.06 11.92
C VAL A 326 8.49 3.50 12.83
N GLY A 327 8.05 2.63 13.73
CA GLY A 327 7.01 2.92 14.72
C GLY A 327 7.52 2.69 16.13
N VAL A 328 7.32 3.66 17.01
CA VAL A 328 7.69 3.63 18.43
C VAL A 328 6.44 3.86 19.26
N TYR A 329 6.12 2.89 20.13
CA TYR A 329 4.89 2.88 20.91
C TYR A 329 5.20 2.72 22.40
N GLY A 330 4.45 3.43 23.25
CA GLY A 330 4.60 3.31 24.69
C GLY A 330 3.70 4.29 25.46
N GLU A 331 3.42 3.96 26.71
CA GLU A 331 2.77 4.86 27.66
C GLU A 331 3.66 6.09 27.91
N GLY A 332 3.05 7.29 27.91
CA GLY A 332 3.77 8.56 28.07
C GLY A 332 4.54 9.05 26.82
N ILE A 333 4.70 8.22 25.78
CA ILE A 333 5.29 8.65 24.51
C ILE A 333 4.35 9.65 23.82
N ARG A 334 4.87 10.84 23.50
CA ARG A 334 4.08 11.88 22.82
C ARG A 334 3.90 11.54 21.34
N PRO A 335 2.69 11.73 20.77
CA PRO A 335 2.45 11.54 19.36
C PRO A 335 3.28 12.52 18.54
N MET A 336 4.10 12.01 17.62
CA MET A 336 4.98 12.82 16.77
C MET A 336 5.36 12.05 15.51
N ILE A 337 5.52 12.75 14.40
CA ILE A 337 6.09 12.20 13.16
C ILE A 337 7.36 12.99 12.85
N GLU A 338 8.49 12.30 12.75
CA GLU A 338 9.79 12.86 12.41
C GLU A 338 10.36 12.09 11.21
N GLY A 339 10.21 12.62 9.99
CA GLY A 339 10.62 11.88 8.78
C GLY A 339 9.84 10.59 8.60
N ASN A 340 10.51 9.43 8.73
CA ASN A 340 9.92 8.10 8.60
C ASN A 340 9.67 7.40 9.95
N ILE A 341 9.93 8.07 11.09
CA ILE A 341 9.64 7.54 12.42
C ILE A 341 8.35 8.15 12.98
N HIS A 342 7.51 7.25 13.49
CA HIS A 342 6.19 7.51 14.01
C HIS A 342 6.17 7.16 15.50
N TYR A 343 5.96 8.15 16.35
CA TYR A 343 5.78 7.96 17.78
C TYR A 343 4.29 7.97 18.10
N ALA A 344 3.81 6.97 18.84
CA ALA A 344 2.41 6.86 19.22
C ALA A 344 2.25 6.50 20.71
N PRO A 345 1.34 7.15 21.43
CA PRO A 345 1.01 6.78 22.80
C PRO A 345 0.28 5.44 22.84
N LEU A 346 0.53 4.66 23.88
CA LEU A 346 -0.35 3.55 24.26
C LEU A 346 -1.20 3.98 25.46
N SER A 347 -2.47 3.57 25.47
CA SER A 347 -3.33 3.67 26.66
C SER A 347 -2.84 2.69 27.72
N SER A 348 -2.95 3.06 28.99
CA SER A 348 -2.66 2.16 30.12
C SER A 348 -3.53 0.89 30.11
N ASP A 349 -4.70 0.95 29.48
CA ASP A 349 -5.64 -0.16 29.35
C ASP A 349 -5.42 -0.98 28.06
N ASP A 350 -4.48 -0.59 27.20
CA ASP A 350 -4.16 -1.36 26.01
C ASP A 350 -3.31 -2.58 26.37
N GLU A 351 -3.68 -3.76 25.88
CA GLU A 351 -2.92 -4.99 26.08
C GLU A 351 -1.47 -4.89 25.55
N LEU A 352 -1.19 -3.99 24.57
CA LEU A 352 0.18 -3.73 24.14
C LEU A 352 1.03 -2.98 25.18
N ALA A 353 0.43 -2.30 26.15
CA ALA A 353 1.18 -1.58 27.18
C ALA A 353 1.97 -2.53 28.10
N ILE A 354 1.56 -3.81 28.19
CA ILE A 354 2.27 -4.85 28.95
C ILE A 354 3.17 -5.75 28.07
N GLU A 355 3.31 -5.42 26.78
CA GLU A 355 4.14 -6.18 25.84
C GLU A 355 5.35 -5.38 25.35
N TRP A 356 6.50 -6.04 25.33
CA TRP A 356 7.67 -5.64 24.58
C TRP A 356 7.64 -6.34 23.22
N ASN A 357 7.54 -5.56 22.16
CA ASN A 357 7.56 -6.07 20.80
C ASN A 357 8.66 -5.42 19.98
N VAL A 358 9.36 -6.22 19.17
CA VAL A 358 10.19 -5.76 18.05
C VAL A 358 9.78 -6.57 16.82
N ALA A 359 9.12 -5.90 15.87
CA ALA A 359 8.66 -6.50 14.63
C ALA A 359 9.41 -5.88 13.44
N VAL A 360 9.99 -6.72 12.58
CA VAL A 360 10.69 -6.33 11.37
C VAL A 360 10.02 -7.02 10.19
N LEU A 361 9.46 -6.23 9.27
CA LEU A 361 8.78 -6.73 8.09
C LEU A 361 9.34 -6.07 6.84
N GLY A 362 10.23 -6.76 6.14
CA GLY A 362 10.72 -6.36 4.83
C GLY A 362 10.32 -7.36 3.75
N ILE A 363 10.72 -7.08 2.51
CA ILE A 363 10.34 -7.92 1.36
C ILE A 363 10.99 -9.32 1.39
N HIS A 364 12.25 -9.42 1.84
CA HIS A 364 13.01 -10.67 1.92
C HIS A 364 13.24 -11.16 3.36
N PHE A 365 12.79 -10.39 4.36
CA PHE A 365 12.99 -10.73 5.77
C PHE A 365 11.73 -10.43 6.58
N ALA A 366 11.37 -11.33 7.49
CA ALA A 366 10.28 -11.13 8.44
C ALA A 366 10.69 -11.73 9.78
N ALA A 367 10.60 -10.95 10.85
CA ALA A 367 10.91 -11.41 12.20
C ALA A 367 10.07 -10.66 13.23
N LEU A 368 9.63 -11.40 14.24
CA LEU A 368 8.92 -10.89 15.39
C LEU A 368 9.60 -11.43 16.65
N LEU A 369 9.94 -10.54 17.56
CA LEU A 369 10.19 -10.84 18.96
C LEU A 369 9.07 -10.18 19.76
N SER A 370 8.31 -10.97 20.50
CA SER A 370 7.23 -10.48 21.35
C SER A 370 7.37 -11.08 22.74
N ALA A 371 7.33 -10.23 23.76
CA ALA A 371 7.45 -10.63 25.15
C ALA A 371 6.37 -9.97 25.98
N ARG A 372 5.76 -10.72 26.89
CA ARG A 372 4.76 -10.26 27.84
C ARG A 372 5.30 -10.39 29.26
N GLU A 373 5.22 -9.31 30.02
CA GLU A 373 5.66 -9.29 31.41
C GLU A 373 4.72 -10.14 32.27
N MET A 374 5.27 -11.06 33.09
CA MET A 374 4.46 -12.03 33.84
C MET A 374 3.85 -11.45 35.12
N HIS A 375 4.54 -10.50 35.77
CA HIS A 375 4.13 -9.92 37.04
C HIS A 375 4.63 -8.47 37.15
N ARG A 376 3.76 -7.54 37.59
CA ARG A 376 4.16 -6.19 38.02
C ARG A 376 4.81 -6.32 39.41
N GLN A 377 6.10 -6.66 39.48
CA GLN A 377 6.80 -6.91 40.75
C GLN A 377 7.22 -5.63 41.50
N GLN A 378 7.46 -5.78 42.80
CA GLN A 378 7.89 -4.73 43.72
C GLN A 378 9.23 -4.07 43.31
N PRO A 379 9.50 -2.82 43.76
CA PRO A 379 10.73 -2.10 43.42
C PRO A 379 11.99 -2.91 43.76
N GLY A 380 12.85 -3.18 42.77
CA GLY A 380 14.14 -3.85 42.93
C GLY A 380 14.22 -5.32 42.49
N GLY A 381 13.12 -5.93 42.03
CA GLY A 381 13.12 -7.27 41.41
C GLY A 381 13.61 -7.29 39.96
N ARG A 382 14.13 -8.44 39.49
CA ARG A 382 14.43 -8.65 38.06
C ARG A 382 13.12 -8.89 37.31
N ARG A 383 12.92 -8.21 36.18
CA ARG A 383 11.72 -8.37 35.35
C ARG A 383 11.74 -9.72 34.63
N GLU A 384 10.64 -10.46 34.74
CA GLU A 384 10.47 -11.77 34.13
C GLU A 384 9.42 -11.72 33.03
N PHE A 385 9.78 -12.30 31.88
CA PHE A 385 8.96 -12.29 30.68
C PHE A 385 8.71 -13.70 30.18
N MET A 386 7.50 -13.90 29.65
CA MET A 386 7.30 -14.94 28.64
C MET A 386 7.53 -14.30 27.28
N PHE A 387 8.30 -14.95 26.41
CA PHE A 387 8.53 -14.47 25.06
C PHE A 387 8.28 -15.53 24.01
N VAL A 388 7.95 -15.05 22.82
CA VAL A 388 7.75 -15.81 21.60
C VAL A 388 8.53 -15.12 20.49
N GLN A 389 9.10 -15.92 19.60
CA GLN A 389 9.81 -15.45 18.43
C GLN A 389 9.25 -16.16 17.20
N SER A 390 9.04 -15.42 16.12
CA SER A 390 8.60 -15.98 14.85
C SER A 390 9.33 -15.33 13.69
N TYR A 391 9.69 -16.15 12.70
CA TYR A 391 10.14 -15.72 11.38
C TYR A 391 9.10 -16.02 10.29
N ASP A 392 7.95 -16.56 10.70
CA ASP A 392 6.83 -16.79 9.81
C ASP A 392 6.24 -15.44 9.39
N ARG A 393 6.30 -15.17 8.09
CA ARG A 393 5.84 -13.89 7.52
C ARG A 393 4.38 -13.63 7.78
N THR A 394 3.53 -14.65 7.78
CA THR A 394 2.10 -14.52 8.03
C THR A 394 1.87 -13.99 9.45
N ILE A 395 2.55 -14.58 10.45
CA ILE A 395 2.51 -14.13 11.84
C ILE A 395 3.06 -12.71 11.99
N VAL A 396 4.21 -12.42 11.37
CA VAL A 396 4.87 -11.11 11.47
C VAL A 396 4.00 -10.01 10.84
N THR A 397 3.40 -10.24 9.66
CA THR A 397 2.52 -9.26 9.02
C THR A 397 1.27 -9.01 9.86
N GLN A 398 0.66 -10.06 10.43
CA GLN A 398 -0.48 -9.91 11.35
C GLN A 398 -0.10 -9.06 12.57
N ALA A 399 1.04 -9.35 13.19
CA ALA A 399 1.54 -8.58 14.33
C ALA A 399 1.79 -7.11 13.97
N VAL A 400 2.43 -6.84 12.83
CA VAL A 400 2.68 -5.49 12.32
C VAL A 400 1.39 -4.72 12.09
N ARG A 401 0.38 -5.34 11.45
CA ARG A 401 -0.93 -4.72 11.23
C ARG A 401 -1.63 -4.35 12.53
N VAL A 402 -1.55 -5.22 13.54
CA VAL A 402 -2.15 -5.01 14.86
C VAL A 402 -1.44 -3.92 15.68
N ILE A 403 -0.13 -3.76 15.55
CA ILE A 403 0.57 -2.62 16.17
C ILE A 403 0.20 -1.32 15.45
N LEU A 404 0.25 -1.31 14.12
CA LEU A 404 -0.08 -0.12 13.32
C LEU A 404 -1.54 0.33 13.48
N SER A 405 -2.46 -0.56 13.83
CA SER A 405 -3.85 -0.20 14.09
C SER A 405 -4.06 0.66 15.35
N ARG A 406 -3.01 0.91 16.15
CA ARG A 406 -3.06 1.78 17.34
C ARG A 406 -2.41 3.14 17.13
N PHE A 407 -1.99 3.44 15.91
CA PHE A 407 -1.43 4.74 15.58
C PHE A 407 -2.57 5.78 15.46
N THR A 408 -2.86 6.54 16.52
CA THR A 408 -3.90 7.58 16.56
C THR A 408 -3.37 8.98 16.31
#